data_AF-A0A2K1XA54-F1
#
_entry.id   AF-A0A2K1XA54-F1
#
_cell.length_a   1.000
_cell.length_b   1.000
_cell.length_c   1.000
_cell.angle_alpha   90.00
_cell.angle_beta   90.00
_cell.angle_gamma   90.00
#
_symmetry.space_group_name_H-M   'P 1'
#
loop_
_entity.id
_entity.type
_entity.pdbx_description
1 polymer ?
#
loop_
_entity_poly.entity_id
_entity_poly.type
_entity_poly.pdbx_seq_one_letter_code
_entity_poly.pdbx_strand_id
1 'polypeptide(L)'
;MRPQSWIIVAVLCVTIIQISRAVAASSIDDKILSLPGQPQAALFYYLTEAECDPTSKPVVLWLNGGPGCSSFRLEAFSENGSFRPGGGGLLVRNDFSWNKEANMLYLESPAGIGFSYSAKQSFYALVNDTITAQDSFIFLQKWFVGNALLEFNTDFNSEDNYYWAHGVVNYEMLNLEIPTINIVGSLVSSGIRVLVYSGDQDPAVPFTGSRTLVDGLAKRARIECNCALLVGGWTQVYDDILTFATIRGAGHLTPLTSPKRSLALSAAFLAGNPLPEKL
;
A
#
# COMPACT_ATOMS: atom_id res chain seq x y z
N MET A 1 3.72 -18.13 39.89
CA MET A 1 2.27 -17.94 40.09
C MET A 1 2.01 -16.78 41.05
N ARG A 2 1.57 -15.64 40.51
CA ARG A 2 0.74 -14.55 41.07
C ARG A 2 0.72 -13.39 40.05
N PRO A 3 -0.31 -12.53 40.02
CA PRO A 3 -1.34 -12.57 38.98
C PRO A 3 -1.34 -11.33 38.08
N GLN A 4 -1.86 -11.45 36.86
CA GLN A 4 -2.40 -10.29 36.15
C GLN A 4 -3.92 -10.30 36.30
N SER A 5 -4.41 -9.31 37.04
CA SER A 5 -5.82 -8.93 37.09
C SER A 5 -5.95 -7.64 36.30
N TRP A 6 -6.67 -7.66 35.18
CA TRP A 6 -7.67 -6.64 34.84
C TRP A 6 -8.75 -7.31 33.99
N ILE A 7 -9.92 -7.45 34.61
CA ILE A 7 -11.21 -7.64 33.96
C ILE A 7 -11.81 -6.23 33.85
N ILE A 8 -12.29 -5.85 32.67
CA ILE A 8 -13.38 -4.86 32.54
C ILE A 8 -14.50 -5.51 31.74
N VAL A 9 -15.67 -5.56 32.37
CA VAL A 9 -16.97 -5.99 31.87
C VAL A 9 -17.90 -4.78 31.95
N ALA A 10 -18.67 -4.52 30.88
CA ALA A 10 -20.03 -3.94 30.90
C ALA A 10 -20.59 -3.84 29.46
N VAL A 11 -21.89 -3.86 29.16
CA VAL A 11 -23.03 -4.77 29.45
C VAL A 11 -24.26 -4.19 28.69
N LEU A 12 -24.97 -5.08 27.97
CA LEU A 12 -26.42 -5.15 27.60
C LEU A 12 -27.24 -3.98 26.98
N CYS A 13 -27.76 -4.30 25.79
CA CYS A 13 -29.16 -4.26 25.29
C CYS A 13 -30.12 -3.10 25.61
N VAL A 14 -30.73 -2.55 24.55
CA VAL A 14 -32.17 -2.21 24.52
C VAL A 14 -32.78 -2.63 23.18
N THR A 15 -33.71 -3.58 23.23
CA THR A 15 -34.66 -3.91 22.15
C THR A 15 -35.80 -2.89 22.14
N ILE A 16 -36.20 -2.41 20.95
CA ILE A 16 -37.56 -1.93 20.70
C ILE A 16 -38.08 -2.62 19.43
N ILE A 17 -39.07 -3.48 19.64
CA ILE A 17 -39.98 -4.00 18.61
C ILE A 17 -41.04 -2.92 18.36
N GLN A 18 -41.20 -2.47 17.11
CA GLN A 18 -42.46 -1.93 16.61
C GLN A 18 -42.65 -2.29 15.13
N ILE A 19 -43.55 -3.27 14.94
CA ILE A 19 -44.63 -3.37 13.94
C ILE A 19 -44.41 -2.65 12.60
N SER A 20 -44.33 -3.43 11.53
CA SER A 20 -44.83 -3.03 10.21
C SER A 20 -45.51 -4.20 9.51
N ARG A 21 -46.80 -4.02 9.23
CA ARG A 21 -47.63 -4.87 8.38
C ARG A 21 -47.07 -4.92 6.95
N ALA A 22 -47.35 -6.01 6.24
CA ALA A 22 -47.12 -6.12 4.81
C ALA A 22 -47.75 -4.92 4.07
N VAL A 23 -46.92 -4.14 3.39
CA VAL A 23 -47.34 -3.18 2.36
C VAL A 23 -46.93 -3.77 1.03
N ALA A 24 -47.89 -3.75 0.10
CA ALA A 24 -47.79 -4.33 -1.22
C ALA A 24 -46.62 -3.77 -2.03
N ALA A 25 -46.10 -4.60 -2.94
CA ALA A 25 -45.08 -4.24 -3.91
C ALA A 25 -45.50 -2.99 -4.71
N SER A 26 -44.61 -1.99 -4.78
CA SER A 26 -44.69 -0.92 -5.77
C SER A 26 -43.31 -0.36 -6.11
N SER A 27 -43.03 -0.38 -7.42
CA SER A 27 -42.00 0.28 -8.24
C SER A 27 -40.54 0.30 -7.77
N ILE A 28 -39.68 0.06 -8.76
CA ILE A 28 -38.21 0.00 -8.73
C ILE A 28 -37.60 1.31 -8.19
N ASP A 29 -37.60 1.48 -6.86
CA ASP A 29 -36.84 2.50 -6.12
C ASP A 29 -36.03 1.86 -4.96
N ASP A 30 -35.99 0.53 -4.86
CA ASP A 30 -35.32 -0.25 -3.81
C ASP A 30 -33.80 -0.42 -4.04
N LYS A 31 -33.08 0.66 -4.35
CA LYS A 31 -31.64 0.69 -4.07
C LYS A 31 -31.44 1.42 -2.76
N ILE A 32 -31.13 0.68 -1.69
CA ILE A 32 -30.52 1.26 -0.50
C ILE A 32 -29.19 1.88 -0.93
N LEU A 33 -29.19 3.19 -1.23
CA LEU A 33 -28.01 3.93 -1.68
C LEU A 33 -27.00 4.14 -0.54
N SER A 34 -27.43 4.04 0.71
CA SER A 34 -26.55 4.04 1.88
C SER A 34 -27.27 3.54 3.13
N LEU A 35 -26.65 2.66 3.92
CA LEU A 35 -27.06 2.38 5.30
C LEU A 35 -26.50 3.47 6.24
N PRO A 36 -27.22 3.86 7.31
CA PRO A 36 -26.70 4.81 8.30
C PRO A 36 -25.42 4.26 8.94
N GLY A 37 -24.34 5.04 8.89
CA GLY A 37 -23.03 4.66 9.45
C GLY A 37 -22.01 4.09 8.46
N GLN A 38 -22.38 3.92 7.18
CA GLN A 38 -21.43 3.47 6.16
C GLN A 38 -20.30 4.50 5.95
N PRO A 39 -19.03 4.05 5.82
CA PRO A 39 -17.92 4.93 5.49
C PRO A 39 -18.18 5.72 4.21
N GLN A 40 -17.64 6.94 4.10
CA GLN A 40 -17.68 7.67 2.83
C GLN A 40 -16.89 6.95 1.73
N ALA A 41 -15.93 6.09 2.10
CA ALA A 41 -15.11 5.26 1.23
C ALA A 41 -14.78 3.92 1.92
N ALA A 42 -14.88 2.82 1.17
CA ALA A 42 -14.45 1.48 1.57
C ALA A 42 -13.18 1.13 0.78
N LEU A 43 -12.09 0.80 1.49
CA LEU A 43 -10.82 0.43 0.88
C LEU A 43 -10.61 -1.08 0.98
N PHE A 44 -10.42 -1.71 -0.16
CA PHE A 44 -10.03 -3.10 -0.27
C PHE A 44 -8.54 -3.28 0.06
N TYR A 45 -8.23 -4.36 0.76
CA TYR A 45 -6.86 -4.77 1.03
C TYR A 45 -6.67 -6.26 0.83
N TYR A 46 -5.44 -6.63 0.51
CA TYR A 46 -5.00 -8.02 0.46
C TYR A 46 -3.76 -8.18 1.34
N LEU A 47 -3.86 -9.05 2.35
CA LEU A 47 -2.75 -9.36 3.27
C LEU A 47 -2.15 -10.71 2.89
N THR A 48 -0.85 -10.76 2.70
CA THR A 48 -0.09 -12.01 2.69
C THR A 48 0.85 -12.04 3.89
N GLU A 49 0.61 -12.99 4.78
CA GLU A 49 1.50 -13.20 5.92
C GLU A 49 2.89 -13.65 5.46
N ALA A 50 3.89 -13.39 6.30
CA ALA A 50 5.23 -13.88 6.04
C ALA A 50 5.26 -15.42 5.99
N GLU A 51 6.03 -15.99 5.06
CA GLU A 51 6.11 -17.45 4.88
C GLU A 51 6.62 -18.18 6.14
N CYS A 52 7.46 -17.51 6.93
CA CYS A 52 8.09 -18.03 8.13
C CYS A 52 7.91 -17.07 9.30
N ASP A 53 7.34 -17.56 10.40
CA ASP A 53 7.12 -16.84 11.67
C ASP A 53 6.54 -15.41 11.48
N PRO A 54 5.31 -15.30 10.96
CA PRO A 54 4.69 -14.01 10.64
C PRO A 54 4.55 -13.09 11.84
N THR A 55 4.45 -13.63 13.06
CA THR A 55 4.35 -12.83 14.29
C THR A 55 5.63 -12.09 14.65
N SER A 56 6.78 -12.58 14.20
CA SER A 56 8.09 -11.93 14.43
C SER A 56 8.46 -10.93 13.34
N LYS A 57 7.77 -10.96 12.19
CA LYS A 57 8.14 -10.21 10.98
C LYS A 57 7.39 -8.87 10.91
N PRO A 58 8.00 -7.83 10.31
CA PRO A 58 7.36 -6.54 10.15
C PRO A 58 6.14 -6.62 9.21
N VAL A 59 5.21 -5.68 9.36
CA VAL A 59 4.16 -5.42 8.35
C VAL A 59 4.67 -4.37 7.37
N VAL A 60 4.61 -4.66 6.08
CA VAL A 60 4.96 -3.74 5.00
C VAL A 60 3.68 -3.37 4.25
N LEU A 61 3.28 -2.10 4.37
CA LEU A 61 2.23 -1.54 3.54
C LEU A 61 2.78 -1.26 2.13
N TRP A 62 2.12 -1.80 1.11
CA TRP A 62 2.44 -1.55 -0.28
C TRP A 62 1.33 -0.73 -0.95
N LEU A 63 1.72 0.40 -1.54
CA LEU A 63 0.84 1.33 -2.25
C LEU A 63 1.35 1.51 -3.68
N ASN A 64 0.47 1.32 -4.65
CA ASN A 64 0.79 1.63 -6.02
C ASN A 64 0.57 3.10 -6.38
N GLY A 65 1.34 3.54 -7.37
CA GLY A 65 1.23 4.85 -7.97
C GLY A 65 0.12 4.93 -9.04
N GLY A 66 0.41 5.67 -10.10
CA GLY A 66 -0.56 6.04 -11.12
C GLY A 66 -0.67 7.55 -11.20
N PRO A 67 -1.86 8.13 -11.11
CA PRO A 67 -2.87 7.81 -10.10
C PRO A 67 -3.92 6.82 -10.59
N GLY A 68 -4.32 5.90 -9.72
CA GLY A 68 -5.39 4.96 -9.99
C GLY A 68 -4.97 3.59 -10.53
N CYS A 69 -3.73 3.18 -10.28
CA CYS A 69 -3.31 1.80 -10.53
C CYS A 69 -3.68 0.91 -9.33
N SER A 70 -4.28 -0.25 -9.61
CA SER A 70 -4.59 -1.25 -8.58
C SER A 70 -3.31 -1.85 -8.00
N SER A 71 -3.15 -1.75 -6.67
CA SER A 71 -2.10 -2.44 -5.91
C SER A 71 -2.29 -3.96 -5.92
N PHE A 72 -3.52 -4.45 -6.06
CA PHE A 72 -3.81 -5.88 -6.07
C PHE A 72 -3.44 -6.53 -7.42
N ARG A 73 -3.91 -5.97 -8.54
CA ARG A 73 -3.80 -6.60 -9.87
C ARG A 73 -2.37 -6.68 -10.38
N LEU A 74 -1.60 -5.59 -10.25
CA LEU A 74 -0.24 -5.53 -10.78
C LEU A 74 0.78 -6.07 -9.77
N GLU A 75 0.62 -5.79 -8.47
CA GLU A 75 1.73 -6.00 -7.53
C GLU A 75 1.66 -7.32 -6.80
N ALA A 76 0.51 -7.58 -6.18
CA ALA A 76 0.29 -8.82 -5.45
C ALA A 76 0.39 -10.05 -6.37
N PHE A 77 0.17 -9.85 -7.67
CA PHE A 77 0.18 -10.92 -8.66
C PHE A 77 1.22 -10.80 -9.79
N SER A 78 1.93 -9.68 -9.99
CA SER A 78 2.95 -9.63 -11.05
C SER A 78 4.35 -9.27 -10.51
N GLU A 79 4.41 -8.42 -9.50
CA GLU A 79 5.65 -7.87 -8.97
C GLU A 79 6.23 -8.73 -7.83
N ASN A 80 5.90 -8.37 -6.60
CA ASN A 80 6.52 -8.87 -5.37
C ASN A 80 5.60 -9.73 -4.51
N GLY A 81 4.33 -9.92 -4.88
CA GLY A 81 3.41 -10.76 -4.13
C GLY A 81 3.69 -12.26 -4.26
N SER A 82 3.01 -13.05 -3.43
CA SER A 82 3.32 -14.47 -3.20
C SER A 82 3.06 -15.37 -4.40
N PHE A 83 2.24 -14.91 -5.34
CA PHE A 83 1.81 -15.67 -6.51
C PHE A 83 1.89 -14.83 -7.78
N ARG A 84 1.92 -15.51 -8.92
CA ARG A 84 1.82 -14.94 -10.26
C ARG A 84 0.79 -15.69 -11.11
N PRO A 85 0.05 -15.02 -12.01
CA PRO A 85 -0.79 -15.68 -12.98
C PRO A 85 0.05 -16.61 -13.86
N GLY A 86 -0.31 -17.89 -13.88
CA GLY A 86 0.22 -18.91 -14.76
C GLY A 86 -0.72 -19.22 -15.92
N GLY A 87 -0.31 -20.16 -16.77
CA GLY A 87 -1.15 -20.69 -17.83
C GLY A 87 -2.37 -21.44 -17.28
N GLY A 88 -3.48 -21.40 -18.03
CA GLY A 88 -4.69 -22.19 -17.70
C GLY A 88 -5.49 -21.70 -16.50
N GLY A 89 -5.31 -20.44 -16.07
CA GLY A 89 -6.02 -19.87 -14.93
C GLY A 89 -5.47 -20.28 -13.56
N LEU A 90 -4.30 -20.92 -13.53
CA LEU A 90 -3.62 -21.31 -12.29
C LEU A 90 -2.72 -20.20 -11.77
N LEU A 91 -2.55 -20.15 -10.45
CA LEU A 91 -1.54 -19.31 -9.81
C LEU A 91 -0.25 -20.10 -9.59
N VAL A 92 0.88 -19.48 -9.90
CA VAL A 92 2.23 -20.04 -9.72
C VAL A 92 2.90 -19.29 -8.57
N ARG A 93 3.63 -20.00 -7.70
CA ARG A 93 4.36 -19.37 -6.60
C ARG A 93 5.44 -18.43 -7.12
N ASN A 94 5.61 -17.28 -6.46
CA ASN A 94 6.70 -16.36 -6.74
C ASN A 94 7.89 -16.67 -5.83
N ASP A 95 8.95 -17.27 -6.39
CA ASP A 95 10.17 -17.61 -5.64
C ASP A 95 10.92 -16.39 -5.09
N PHE A 96 10.56 -15.18 -5.50
CA PHE A 96 11.17 -13.93 -5.03
C PHE A 96 10.14 -12.99 -4.40
N SER A 97 9.05 -13.54 -3.84
CA SER A 97 8.08 -12.73 -3.12
C SER A 97 8.68 -12.05 -1.90
N TRP A 98 8.26 -10.82 -1.63
CA TRP A 98 8.65 -10.07 -0.45
C TRP A 98 8.02 -10.60 0.83
N ASN A 99 6.96 -11.41 0.75
CA ASN A 99 6.42 -12.08 1.93
C ASN A 99 7.35 -13.16 2.50
N LYS A 100 8.52 -13.38 1.91
CA LYS A 100 9.61 -14.13 2.57
C LYS A 100 10.21 -13.37 3.76
N GLU A 101 10.08 -12.04 3.77
CA GLU A 101 10.72 -11.19 4.77
C GLU A 101 9.77 -10.31 5.59
N ALA A 102 8.49 -10.22 5.20
CA ALA A 102 7.50 -9.38 5.85
C ALA A 102 6.07 -9.90 5.66
N ASN A 103 5.15 -9.43 6.50
CA ASN A 103 3.72 -9.51 6.21
C ASN A 103 3.38 -8.38 5.23
N MET A 104 2.99 -8.71 4.00
CA MET A 104 2.74 -7.72 2.96
C MET A 104 1.26 -7.32 2.96
N LEU A 105 0.97 -6.05 3.20
CA LEU A 105 -0.37 -5.46 3.15
C LEU A 105 -0.51 -4.62 1.88
N TYR A 106 -1.22 -5.13 0.88
CA TYR A 106 -1.52 -4.41 -0.35
C TYR A 106 -2.83 -3.65 -0.18
N LEU A 107 -2.79 -2.31 -0.23
CA LEU A 107 -3.97 -1.47 -0.09
C LEU A 107 -4.32 -0.84 -1.43
N GLU A 108 -5.58 -0.95 -1.84
CA GLU A 108 -6.10 -0.24 -3.01
C GLU A 108 -6.61 1.13 -2.60
N SER A 109 -5.86 2.17 -2.98
CA SER A 109 -6.14 3.56 -2.62
C SER A 109 -5.86 4.46 -3.83
N PRO A 110 -6.67 5.52 -4.06
CA PRO A 110 -7.88 5.91 -3.33
C PRO A 110 -9.12 5.02 -3.63
N ALA A 111 -10.23 5.27 -2.95
CA ALA A 111 -11.51 4.64 -3.31
C ALA A 111 -11.93 5.00 -4.76
N GLY A 112 -12.43 4.00 -5.49
CA GLY A 112 -12.68 4.05 -6.93
C GLY A 112 -11.65 3.25 -7.75
N ILE A 113 -10.61 2.72 -7.10
CA ILE A 113 -9.54 1.93 -7.72
C ILE A 113 -9.65 0.46 -7.32
N GLY A 114 -9.63 -0.42 -8.32
CA GLY A 114 -9.75 -1.87 -8.09
C GLY A 114 -11.09 -2.23 -7.46
N PHE A 115 -11.04 -2.86 -6.30
CA PHE A 115 -12.19 -3.23 -5.47
C PHE A 115 -12.52 -2.18 -4.40
N SER A 116 -11.72 -1.13 -4.25
CA SER A 116 -12.06 -0.01 -3.36
C SER A 116 -13.12 0.88 -3.99
N TYR A 117 -14.13 1.30 -3.22
CA TYR A 117 -15.26 2.07 -3.75
C TYR A 117 -15.85 3.05 -2.73
N SER A 118 -16.64 4.00 -3.24
CA SER A 118 -17.56 4.84 -2.48
C SER A 118 -18.98 4.65 -3.01
N ALA A 119 -19.95 4.57 -2.11
CA ALA A 119 -21.37 4.59 -2.47
C ALA A 119 -21.85 5.95 -2.98
N LYS A 120 -21.08 7.03 -2.75
CA LYS A 120 -21.47 8.39 -3.14
C LYS A 120 -20.72 8.81 -4.40
N GLN A 121 -21.41 8.92 -5.53
CA GLN A 121 -20.79 9.35 -6.79
C GLN A 121 -20.09 10.72 -6.68
N SER A 122 -20.63 11.63 -5.87
CA SER A 122 -20.02 12.95 -5.63
C SER A 122 -18.69 12.89 -4.87
N PHE A 123 -18.40 11.80 -4.14
CA PHE A 123 -17.13 11.59 -3.46
C PHE A 123 -15.96 11.64 -4.46
N TYR A 124 -16.12 10.98 -5.60
CA TYR A 124 -15.07 10.86 -6.61
C TYR A 124 -14.62 12.20 -7.19
N ALA A 125 -15.51 13.21 -7.22
CA ALA A 125 -15.16 14.55 -7.65
C ALA A 125 -14.27 15.32 -6.65
N LEU A 126 -14.16 14.84 -5.41
CA LEU A 126 -13.38 15.46 -4.33
C LEU A 126 -12.01 14.81 -4.15
N VAL A 127 -11.80 13.60 -4.66
CA VAL A 127 -10.59 12.80 -4.44
C VAL A 127 -9.35 13.55 -4.92
N ASN A 128 -8.42 13.77 -3.99
CA ASN A 128 -7.11 14.39 -4.22
C ASN A 128 -6.08 13.79 -3.23
N ASP A 129 -4.85 14.27 -3.27
CA ASP A 129 -3.75 13.76 -2.43
C ASP A 129 -4.07 13.83 -0.93
N THR A 130 -4.73 14.91 -0.49
CA THR A 130 -5.06 15.13 0.92
C THR A 130 -6.12 14.14 1.40
N ILE A 131 -7.20 13.96 0.63
CA ILE A 131 -8.25 12.99 0.96
C ILE A 131 -7.69 11.56 0.91
N THR A 132 -6.90 11.24 -0.10
CA THR A 132 -6.28 9.92 -0.26
C THR A 132 -5.37 9.57 0.93
N ALA A 133 -4.54 10.51 1.37
CA ALA A 133 -3.68 10.34 2.53
C ALA A 133 -4.49 10.20 3.83
N GLN A 134 -5.54 11.01 4.00
CA GLN A 134 -6.42 10.96 5.17
C GLN A 134 -7.18 9.63 5.26
N ASP A 135 -7.77 9.16 4.16
CA ASP A 135 -8.49 7.88 4.13
C ASP A 135 -7.55 6.70 4.36
N SER A 136 -6.35 6.73 3.80
CA SER A 136 -5.32 5.70 4.03
C SER A 136 -4.86 5.69 5.50
N PHE A 137 -4.71 6.86 6.12
CA PHE A 137 -4.38 6.98 7.54
C PHE A 137 -5.49 6.41 8.44
N ILE A 138 -6.75 6.77 8.18
CA ILE A 138 -7.91 6.25 8.91
C ILE A 138 -8.02 4.73 8.74
N PHE A 139 -7.79 4.22 7.53
CA PHE A 139 -7.76 2.78 7.27
C PHE A 139 -6.70 2.10 8.13
N LEU A 140 -5.46 2.59 8.16
CA LEU A 140 -4.39 1.98 8.95
C LEU A 140 -4.71 2.00 10.45
N GLN A 141 -5.20 3.12 10.97
CA GLN A 141 -5.63 3.21 12.37
C GLN A 141 -6.68 2.15 12.72
N LYS A 142 -7.68 1.97 11.85
CA LYS A 142 -8.74 0.97 12.02
C LYS A 142 -8.21 -0.46 11.86
N TRP A 143 -7.33 -0.70 10.90
CA TRP A 143 -6.72 -2.01 10.65
C TRP A 143 -5.89 -2.48 11.84
N PHE A 144 -5.06 -1.60 12.42
CA PHE A 144 -4.24 -1.95 13.59
C PHE A 144 -5.04 -2.26 14.86
N VAL A 145 -6.24 -1.68 15.03
CA VAL A 145 -7.13 -1.99 16.17
C VAL A 145 -8.07 -3.17 15.90
N GLY A 146 -7.88 -3.89 14.80
CA GLY A 146 -8.71 -5.05 14.43
C GLY A 146 -10.11 -4.69 13.94
N ASN A 147 -10.31 -3.44 13.49
CA ASN A 147 -11.58 -2.91 12.98
C ASN A 147 -11.47 -2.49 11.50
N ALA A 148 -10.55 -3.09 10.75
CA ALA A 148 -10.63 -3.07 9.30
C ALA A 148 -11.88 -3.86 8.93
N LEU A 149 -12.92 -3.16 8.47
CA LEU A 149 -14.21 -3.72 8.11
C LEU A 149 -14.03 -4.99 7.26
N LEU A 150 -14.17 -6.14 7.92
CA LEU A 150 -14.47 -7.42 7.29
C LEU A 150 -15.93 -7.70 7.65
N GLU A 151 -16.88 -7.05 6.98
CA GLU A 151 -18.28 -7.48 7.08
C GLU A 151 -18.49 -8.66 6.13
N PHE A 152 -18.15 -9.85 6.61
CA PHE A 152 -18.32 -11.13 5.91
C PHE A 152 -19.71 -11.34 5.27
N ASN A 153 -20.75 -10.71 5.83
CA ASN A 153 -22.14 -10.88 5.38
C ASN A 153 -22.55 -10.00 4.20
N THR A 154 -21.85 -8.88 3.96
CA THR A 154 -22.19 -7.92 2.90
C THR A 154 -21.29 -8.05 1.68
N ASP A 155 -19.99 -8.31 1.86
CA ASP A 155 -19.01 -8.31 0.76
C ASP A 155 -19.10 -9.55 -0.15
N PHE A 156 -19.73 -10.64 0.30
CA PHE A 156 -19.90 -11.86 -0.50
C PHE A 156 -21.18 -11.88 -1.37
N ASN A 157 -22.09 -10.92 -1.18
CA ASN A 157 -23.43 -10.95 -1.78
C ASN A 157 -23.74 -9.73 -2.69
N SER A 158 -22.75 -8.88 -3.02
CA SER A 158 -22.97 -7.82 -4.00
C SER A 158 -23.04 -8.41 -5.40
N GLU A 159 -24.11 -8.11 -6.15
CA GLU A 159 -24.18 -8.42 -7.58
C GLU A 159 -23.05 -7.69 -8.32
N ASP A 160 -22.06 -8.47 -8.75
CA ASP A 160 -20.85 -8.01 -9.43
C ASP A 160 -21.13 -7.40 -10.80
N ASN A 161 -21.22 -6.07 -10.86
CA ASN A 161 -21.05 -5.31 -12.09
C ASN A 161 -19.69 -4.62 -12.08
N TYR A 162 -18.67 -5.32 -12.59
CA TYR A 162 -17.29 -4.86 -12.65
C TYR A 162 -17.10 -3.75 -13.69
N TYR A 163 -16.92 -2.51 -13.22
CA TYR A 163 -16.27 -1.48 -14.01
C TYR A 163 -14.81 -1.36 -13.54
N TRP A 164 -13.90 -1.94 -14.31
CA TRP A 164 -12.45 -1.88 -14.11
C TRP A 164 -11.92 -0.46 -14.38
N ALA A 165 -12.28 0.47 -13.52
CA ALA A 165 -12.11 1.88 -13.80
C ALA A 165 -10.69 2.35 -13.46
N HIS A 166 -9.86 2.48 -14.49
CA HIS A 166 -8.62 3.27 -14.50
C HIS A 166 -8.90 4.79 -14.59
N GLY A 167 -10.06 5.28 -14.15
CA GLY A 167 -10.52 6.62 -14.57
C GLY A 167 -11.53 7.32 -13.68
N VAL A 168 -11.70 6.90 -12.42
CA VAL A 168 -12.64 7.56 -11.50
C VAL A 168 -12.02 8.78 -10.81
N VAL A 169 -10.69 8.84 -10.73
CA VAL A 169 -9.97 9.93 -10.07
C VAL A 169 -9.67 11.04 -11.08
N ASN A 170 -10.27 12.21 -10.89
CA ASN A 170 -9.90 13.41 -11.66
C ASN A 170 -8.64 14.02 -11.06
N TYR A 171 -7.48 13.55 -11.53
CA TYR A 171 -6.19 13.99 -11.02
C TYR A 171 -5.62 15.15 -11.83
N GLU A 172 -5.09 16.16 -11.14
CA GLU A 172 -4.38 17.25 -11.78
C GLU A 172 -2.99 16.75 -12.21
N MET A 173 -2.81 16.51 -13.51
CA MET A 173 -1.59 15.90 -14.06
C MET A 173 -0.31 16.67 -13.71
N LEU A 174 -0.40 17.99 -13.47
CA LEU A 174 0.73 18.81 -13.03
C LEU A 174 1.26 18.41 -11.65
N ASN A 175 0.43 17.78 -10.80
CA ASN A 175 0.89 17.29 -9.49
C ASN A 175 1.93 16.18 -9.62
N LEU A 176 2.03 15.49 -10.77
CA LEU A 176 3.11 14.52 -11.04
C LEU A 176 4.50 15.18 -11.06
N GLU A 177 4.57 16.49 -11.32
CA GLU A 177 5.83 17.24 -11.35
C GLU A 177 6.23 17.78 -9.97
N ILE A 178 5.35 17.68 -8.96
CA ILE A 178 5.62 18.15 -7.60
C ILE A 178 6.36 17.05 -6.83
N PRO A 179 7.66 17.24 -6.51
CA PRO A 179 8.41 16.20 -5.83
C PRO A 179 7.99 16.09 -4.37
N THR A 180 7.77 14.87 -3.90
CA THR A 180 7.50 14.55 -2.49
C THR A 180 8.75 14.59 -1.60
N ILE A 181 9.88 15.10 -2.12
CA ILE A 181 11.19 15.11 -1.44
C ILE A 181 11.16 15.86 -0.10
N ASN A 182 10.28 16.85 0.06
CA ASN A 182 10.11 17.55 1.33
C ASN A 182 9.52 16.64 2.41
N ILE A 183 8.62 15.73 2.04
CA ILE A 183 8.06 14.71 2.96
C ILE A 183 9.18 13.75 3.39
N VAL A 184 10.02 13.31 2.45
CA VAL A 184 11.21 12.50 2.76
C VAL A 184 12.13 13.22 3.76
N GLY A 185 12.36 14.52 3.56
CA GLY A 185 13.12 15.35 4.49
C GLY A 185 12.53 15.40 5.90
N SER A 186 11.21 15.52 6.02
CA SER A 186 10.50 15.49 7.31
C SER A 186 10.62 14.13 8.00
N LEU A 187 10.55 13.02 7.26
CA LEU A 187 10.72 11.66 7.80
C LEU A 187 12.14 11.47 8.36
N VAL A 188 13.15 11.83 7.57
CA VAL A 188 14.57 11.76 7.97
C VAL A 188 14.80 12.65 9.21
N SER A 189 14.29 13.87 9.21
CA SER A 189 14.43 14.78 10.37
C SER A 189 13.75 14.26 11.64
N SER A 190 12.78 13.34 11.49
CA SER A 190 12.07 12.70 12.60
C SER A 190 12.73 11.38 13.06
N GLY A 191 13.91 11.03 12.53
CA GLY A 191 14.61 9.79 12.90
C GLY A 191 14.11 8.55 12.16
N ILE A 192 13.24 8.69 11.15
CA ILE A 192 12.71 7.57 10.39
C ILE A 192 13.70 7.22 9.27
N ARG A 193 14.11 5.95 9.22
CA ARG A 193 14.96 5.42 8.15
C ARG A 193 14.19 5.36 6.83
N VAL A 194 14.75 5.94 5.77
CA VAL A 194 14.16 5.99 4.44
C VAL A 194 15.09 5.38 3.40
N LEU A 195 14.54 4.49 2.57
CA LEU A 195 15.18 3.99 1.36
C LEU A 195 14.42 4.55 0.15
N VAL A 196 15.14 5.25 -0.73
CA VAL A 196 14.69 5.61 -2.07
C VAL A 196 15.41 4.70 -3.05
N TYR A 197 14.70 3.96 -3.90
CA TYR A 197 15.35 3.12 -4.90
C TYR A 197 14.77 3.31 -6.30
N SER A 198 15.56 3.00 -7.32
CA SER A 198 15.13 3.08 -8.72
C SER A 198 15.75 1.99 -9.59
N GLY A 199 15.04 1.53 -10.61
CA GLY A 199 15.64 0.74 -11.68
C GLY A 199 16.50 1.62 -12.59
N ASP A 200 17.70 1.17 -12.96
CA ASP A 200 18.60 1.97 -13.80
C ASP A 200 18.26 1.95 -15.30
N GLN A 201 17.26 1.16 -15.71
CA GLN A 201 16.70 1.10 -17.06
C GLN A 201 15.29 1.68 -17.15
N ASP A 202 14.82 2.42 -16.12
CA ASP A 202 13.49 3.05 -16.15
C ASP A 202 13.51 4.35 -17.00
N PRO A 203 12.79 4.39 -18.14
CA PRO A 203 12.67 5.62 -18.92
C PRO A 203 11.59 6.58 -18.38
N ALA A 204 10.63 6.11 -17.59
CA ALA A 204 9.49 6.89 -17.12
C ALA A 204 9.87 7.75 -15.90
N VAL A 205 10.59 7.16 -14.95
CA VAL A 205 11.14 7.87 -13.78
C VAL A 205 12.65 7.62 -13.70
N PRO A 206 13.47 8.35 -14.49
CA PRO A 206 14.90 8.10 -14.55
C PRO A 206 15.58 8.28 -13.19
N PHE A 207 16.41 7.32 -12.81
CA PHE A 207 17.13 7.32 -11.52
C PHE A 207 17.97 8.60 -11.29
N THR A 208 18.39 9.27 -12.35
CA THR A 208 19.16 10.53 -12.30
C THR A 208 18.35 11.66 -11.66
N GLY A 209 17.05 11.74 -11.93
CA GLY A 209 16.14 12.71 -11.30
C GLY A 209 16.00 12.44 -9.80
N SER A 210 15.63 11.20 -9.44
CA SER A 210 15.53 10.74 -8.05
C SER A 210 16.81 10.99 -7.26
N ARG A 211 17.97 10.65 -7.85
CA ARG A 211 19.29 10.91 -7.27
C ARG A 211 19.52 12.39 -6.99
N THR A 212 19.20 13.25 -7.96
CA THR A 212 19.41 14.69 -7.83
C THR A 212 18.59 15.27 -6.67
N LEU A 213 17.34 14.81 -6.51
CA LEU A 213 16.47 15.22 -5.41
C LEU A 213 16.99 14.76 -4.06
N VAL A 214 17.42 13.49 -3.95
CA VAL A 214 17.97 12.92 -2.71
C VAL A 214 19.29 13.60 -2.33
N ASP A 215 20.20 13.80 -3.28
CA ASP A 215 21.47 14.50 -3.04
C ASP A 215 21.24 15.95 -2.61
N GLY A 216 20.29 16.64 -3.24
CA GLY A 216 19.89 17.99 -2.83
C GLY A 216 19.30 18.03 -1.42
N LEU A 217 18.53 17.01 -1.02
CA LEU A 217 18.00 16.89 0.34
C LEU A 217 19.13 16.67 1.35
N ALA A 218 20.03 15.72 1.10
CA ALA A 218 21.15 15.43 1.98
C ALA A 218 22.06 16.65 2.19
N LYS A 219 22.35 17.41 1.13
CA LYS A 219 23.08 18.69 1.21
C LYS A 219 22.39 19.72 2.10
N ARG A 220 21.05 19.86 1.99
CA ARG A 220 20.28 20.77 2.87
C ARG A 220 20.29 20.30 4.33
N ALA A 221 20.23 19.00 4.54
CA ALA A 221 20.30 18.40 5.87
C ALA A 221 21.73 18.36 6.45
N ARG A 222 22.75 18.74 5.66
CA ARG A 222 24.18 18.66 6.01
C ARG A 222 24.61 17.24 6.42
N ILE A 223 24.03 16.23 5.75
CA ILE A 223 24.39 14.83 5.96
C ILE A 223 25.45 14.44 4.93
N GLU A 224 26.58 13.90 5.39
CA GLU A 224 27.64 13.44 4.51
C GLU A 224 27.28 12.11 3.84
N CYS A 225 27.66 11.94 2.57
CA CYS A 225 27.44 10.68 1.87
C CYS A 225 28.59 9.71 2.13
N ASN A 226 28.28 8.52 2.64
CA ASN A 226 29.10 7.35 2.43
C ASN A 226 28.64 6.65 1.13
N CYS A 227 29.20 7.11 0.01
CA CYS A 227 28.81 6.71 -1.33
C CYS A 227 29.61 5.47 -1.77
N ALA A 228 28.93 4.36 -2.08
CA ALA A 228 29.56 3.11 -2.54
C ALA A 228 29.01 2.66 -3.90
N LEU A 229 29.91 2.23 -4.79
CA LEU A 229 29.59 1.54 -6.04
C LEU A 229 29.51 0.03 -5.75
N LEU A 230 28.33 -0.59 -5.92
CA LEU A 230 28.14 -2.02 -5.71
C LEU A 230 27.93 -2.75 -7.05
N VAL A 231 28.14 -4.06 -7.08
CA VAL A 231 28.06 -4.84 -8.33
C VAL A 231 26.61 -4.92 -8.85
N GLY A 232 25.64 -4.87 -7.93
CA GLY A 232 24.20 -4.91 -8.19
C GLY A 232 23.54 -3.58 -8.52
N GLY A 233 24.30 -2.48 -8.51
CA GLY A 233 23.80 -1.12 -8.69
C GLY A 233 24.60 -0.10 -7.86
N TRP A 234 24.06 1.11 -7.70
CA TRP A 234 24.76 2.21 -7.05
C TRP A 234 24.06 2.61 -5.75
N THR A 235 24.81 2.90 -4.69
CA THR A 235 24.23 3.23 -3.37
C THR A 235 24.84 4.48 -2.76
N GLN A 236 24.01 5.37 -2.22
CA GLN A 236 24.39 6.49 -1.36
C GLN A 236 23.76 6.30 -0.01
N VAL A 237 24.57 6.15 1.03
CA VAL A 237 24.09 6.10 2.41
C VAL A 237 24.46 7.41 3.09
N TYR A 238 23.48 7.99 3.76
CA TYR A 238 23.55 9.26 4.45
C TYR A 238 23.20 9.02 5.92
N ASP A 239 24.20 8.98 6.80
CA ASP A 239 24.10 8.73 8.25
C ASP A 239 23.18 7.56 8.66
N ASP A 240 23.17 6.47 7.89
CA ASP A 240 22.32 5.28 8.07
C ASP A 240 20.79 5.53 8.11
N ILE A 241 20.37 6.79 7.89
CA ILE A 241 18.98 7.24 7.98
C ILE A 241 18.35 7.47 6.61
N LEU A 242 19.13 7.85 5.61
CA LEU A 242 18.67 8.04 4.24
C LEU A 242 19.56 7.24 3.29
N THR A 243 18.95 6.38 2.49
CA THR A 243 19.66 5.59 1.49
C THR A 243 19.04 5.82 0.12
N PHE A 244 19.85 6.13 -0.88
CA PHE A 244 19.48 6.01 -2.28
C PHE A 244 20.14 4.79 -2.90
N ALA A 245 19.38 3.96 -3.62
CA ALA A 245 19.90 2.77 -4.28
C ALA A 245 19.41 2.66 -5.73
N THR A 246 20.24 2.15 -6.63
CA THR A 246 19.78 1.68 -7.94
C THR A 246 19.84 0.16 -8.02
N ILE A 247 18.91 -0.44 -8.77
CA ILE A 247 18.96 -1.86 -9.11
C ILE A 247 19.37 -1.99 -10.57
N ARG A 248 20.53 -2.61 -10.79
CA ARG A 248 21.12 -2.75 -12.12
C ARG A 248 20.29 -3.68 -13.01
N GLY A 249 19.93 -3.19 -14.19
CA GLY A 249 19.13 -3.89 -15.18
C GLY A 249 17.63 -3.91 -14.87
N ALA A 250 17.17 -3.22 -13.83
CA ALA A 250 15.76 -3.10 -13.51
C ALA A 250 15.10 -1.92 -14.24
N GLY A 251 13.85 -2.11 -14.66
CA GLY A 251 12.99 -1.06 -15.20
C GLY A 251 12.10 -0.43 -14.13
N HIS A 252 11.02 0.23 -14.57
CA HIS A 252 10.04 0.90 -13.69
C HIS A 252 9.48 -0.05 -12.61
N LEU A 253 8.99 -1.22 -13.06
CA LEU A 253 8.52 -2.31 -12.21
C LEU A 253 9.72 -3.16 -11.80
N THR A 254 10.46 -2.67 -10.79
CA THR A 254 11.74 -3.23 -10.38
C THR A 254 11.62 -4.67 -9.83
N PRO A 255 10.66 -5.00 -8.93
CA PRO A 255 10.43 -6.38 -8.51
C PRO A 255 10.05 -7.33 -9.65
N LEU A 256 9.33 -6.85 -10.67
CA LEU A 256 9.02 -7.67 -11.86
C LEU A 256 10.26 -7.93 -12.72
N THR A 257 11.05 -6.88 -13.02
CA THR A 257 12.17 -6.96 -13.98
C THR A 257 13.47 -7.47 -13.38
N SER A 258 13.68 -7.33 -12.07
CA SER A 258 14.85 -7.82 -11.34
C SER A 258 14.47 -8.41 -9.96
N PRO A 259 13.65 -9.48 -9.93
CA PRO A 259 13.01 -9.97 -8.71
C PRO A 259 14.00 -10.36 -7.60
N LYS A 260 15.05 -11.11 -7.95
CA LYS A 260 16.07 -11.53 -6.98
C LYS A 260 16.77 -10.34 -6.31
N ARG A 261 17.13 -9.32 -7.09
CA ARG A 261 17.82 -8.13 -6.58
C ARG A 261 16.89 -7.25 -5.75
N SER A 262 15.65 -7.13 -6.20
CA SER A 262 14.58 -6.41 -5.49
C SER A 262 14.31 -7.02 -4.11
N LEU A 263 14.16 -8.34 -4.02
CA LEU A 263 13.98 -9.02 -2.73
C LEU A 263 15.19 -8.85 -1.82
N ALA A 264 16.41 -8.95 -2.34
CA ALA A 264 17.61 -8.78 -1.53
C ALA A 264 17.78 -7.33 -1.01
N LEU A 265 17.39 -6.33 -1.82
CA LEU A 265 17.34 -4.93 -1.39
C LEU A 265 16.34 -4.74 -0.24
N SER A 266 15.12 -5.25 -0.39
CA SER A 266 14.08 -5.12 0.64
C SER A 266 14.45 -5.86 1.92
N ALA A 267 14.99 -7.08 1.81
CA ALA A 267 15.48 -7.87 2.93
C ALA A 267 16.55 -7.13 3.74
N ALA A 268 17.56 -6.56 3.06
CA ALA A 268 18.63 -5.82 3.71
C ALA A 268 18.09 -4.59 4.45
N PHE A 269 17.21 -3.81 3.80
CA PHE A 269 16.61 -2.63 4.39
C PHE A 269 15.78 -2.95 5.64
N LEU A 270 14.89 -3.94 5.56
CA LEU A 270 14.03 -4.37 6.66
C LEU A 270 14.83 -4.91 7.84
N ALA A 271 15.92 -5.64 7.58
CA ALA A 271 16.81 -6.14 8.62
C ALA A 271 17.71 -5.04 9.24
N GLY A 272 17.76 -3.84 8.63
CA GLY A 272 18.69 -2.79 9.05
C GLY A 272 20.15 -3.08 8.71
N ASN A 273 20.39 -3.96 7.75
CA ASN A 273 21.72 -4.30 7.28
C ASN A 273 22.15 -3.38 6.15
N PRO A 274 23.46 -3.17 5.96
CA PRO A 274 23.98 -2.57 4.74
C PRO A 274 23.51 -3.32 3.50
N LEU A 275 23.35 -2.60 2.39
CA LEU A 275 22.94 -3.22 1.13
C LEU A 275 24.00 -4.22 0.64
N PRO A 276 23.60 -5.37 0.08
CA PRO A 276 24.54 -6.42 -0.29
C PRO A 276 25.53 -5.95 -1.36
N GLU A 277 26.83 -6.15 -1.15
CA GLU A 277 27.86 -5.77 -2.12
C GLU A 277 27.75 -6.55 -3.45
N LYS A 278 27.11 -7.73 -3.41
CA LYS A 278 26.85 -8.62 -4.55
C LYS A 278 25.38 -9.04 -4.56
N LEU A 279 24.70 -8.80 -5.69
CA LEU A 279 23.31 -9.18 -5.98
C LEU A 279 23.19 -10.08 -7.22
#